data_AF-A0A7S3BZ12-F1
#
_entry.id   AF-A0A7S3BZ12-F1
#
_cell.length_a   1.000
_cell.length_b   1.000
_cell.length_c   1.000
_cell.angle_alpha   90.00
_cell.angle_beta   90.00
_cell.angle_gamma   90.00
#
_symmetry.space_group_name_H-M   'P 1'
#
loop_
_entity.id
_entity.type
_entity.pdbx_description
1 polymer ?
#
loop_
_entity_poly.entity_id
_entity_poly.type
_entity_poly.pdbx_seq_one_letter_code
_entity_poly.pdbx_strand_id
1 'polypeptide(L)'
;TPASEAFVEYYKAQSILPEGEWERFIACLKTPLPASFRINDSGQFAAGVQSGFEKRFSGLMAAGAEHEYVDEATQTRVVVPPPKPLEWYPGRMAWQVNLSRHQLR
;
A
#
# COMPACT_ATOMS: atom_id res chain seq x y z
N THR A 1 13.87 -13.05 1.27
CA THR A 1 14.94 -13.44 2.20
C THR A 1 14.33 -14.20 3.38
N PRO A 2 14.92 -15.32 3.84
CA PRO A 2 14.51 -15.92 5.11
C PRO A 2 14.62 -14.89 6.24
N ALA A 3 13.76 -15.01 7.26
CA ALA A 3 13.88 -14.12 8.41
C ALA A 3 15.17 -14.48 9.15
N SER A 4 15.90 -13.48 9.64
CA SER A 4 17.06 -13.74 10.49
C SER A 4 16.61 -14.53 11.72
N GLU A 5 17.25 -15.66 11.99
CA GLU A 5 16.93 -16.53 13.13
C GLU A 5 17.10 -15.76 14.45
N ALA A 6 18.17 -14.98 14.57
CA ALA A 6 18.42 -14.10 15.70
C ALA A 6 17.30 -13.04 15.92
N PHE A 7 16.69 -12.54 14.84
CA PHE A 7 15.54 -11.64 14.95
C PHE A 7 14.34 -12.36 15.58
N VAL A 8 14.02 -13.56 15.10
CA VAL A 8 12.87 -14.33 15.60
C VAL A 8 13.08 -14.72 17.07
N GLU A 9 14.26 -15.22 17.44
CA GLU A 9 14.59 -15.58 18.82
C GLU A 9 14.48 -14.38 19.78
N TYR A 10 15.04 -13.24 19.39
CA TYR A 10 15.02 -12.02 20.20
C TYR A 10 13.60 -11.54 20.51
N TYR A 11 12.70 -11.55 19.51
CA TYR A 11 11.31 -11.14 19.72
C TYR A 11 10.46 -12.22 20.38
N LYS A 12 10.73 -13.52 20.14
CA LYS A 12 10.08 -14.63 20.87
C LYS A 12 10.32 -14.56 22.38
N ALA A 13 11.55 -14.29 22.79
CA ALA A 13 11.91 -14.16 24.21
C ALA A 13 11.12 -13.08 24.96
N GLN A 14 10.61 -12.06 24.25
CA GLN A 14 9.83 -10.97 24.83
C GLN A 14 8.37 -11.36 25.13
N SER A 15 7.91 -12.55 24.70
CA SER A 15 6.57 -13.05 24.96
C SER A 15 5.44 -12.10 24.52
N ILE A 16 5.65 -11.38 23.41
CA ILE A 16 4.70 -10.39 22.87
C ILE A 16 3.51 -11.02 22.12
N LEU A 17 3.63 -12.30 21.75
CA LEU A 17 2.67 -13.03 20.92
C LEU A 17 2.60 -14.50 21.38
N PRO A 18 1.45 -15.18 21.23
CA PRO A 18 1.36 -16.63 21.41
C PRO A 18 2.25 -17.40 20.43
N GLU A 19 2.76 -18.57 20.84
CA GLU A 19 3.75 -19.34 20.05
C GLU A 19 3.23 -19.72 18.65
N GLY A 20 1.93 -20.02 18.53
CA GLY A 20 1.31 -20.38 17.25
C GLY A 20 1.11 -19.22 16.27
N GLU A 21 1.37 -17.98 16.66
CA GLU A 21 1.15 -16.80 15.80
C GLU A 21 2.42 -16.28 15.12
N TRP A 22 3.60 -16.75 15.52
CA TRP A 22 4.88 -16.24 15.03
C TRP A 22 5.07 -16.36 13.53
N GLU A 23 4.68 -17.49 12.94
CA GLU A 23 4.82 -17.69 11.50
C GLU A 23 4.01 -16.66 10.72
N ARG A 24 2.75 -16.45 11.11
CA ARG A 24 1.87 -15.42 10.54
C ARG A 24 2.43 -14.02 10.74
N PHE A 25 2.91 -13.72 11.94
CA PHE A 25 3.49 -12.41 12.26
C PHE A 25 4.72 -12.09 11.39
N ILE A 26 5.65 -13.03 11.26
CA ILE A 26 6.84 -12.87 10.41
C ILE A 26 6.46 -12.76 8.93
N ALA A 27 5.44 -13.51 8.47
CA ALA A 27 4.91 -13.37 7.12
C ALA A 27 4.34 -11.96 6.87
N CYS A 28 3.58 -11.41 7.83
CA CYS A 28 3.08 -10.04 7.76
C CYS A 28 4.22 -9.01 7.69
N LEU A 29 5.26 -9.12 8.52
CA LEU A 29 6.40 -8.19 8.50
C LEU A 29 7.18 -8.19 7.19
N LYS A 30 7.15 -9.30 6.45
CA LYS A 30 7.78 -9.42 5.12
C LYS A 30 6.91 -8.86 4.00
N THR A 31 5.65 -8.54 4.28
CA THR A 31 4.73 -7.99 3.29
C THR A 31 5.00 -6.48 3.16
N PRO A 32 5.24 -5.95 1.95
CA PRO A 32 5.39 -4.52 1.74
C PRO A 32 4.18 -3.75 2.26
N LEU A 33 4.43 -2.62 2.93
CA LEU A 33 3.36 -1.74 3.38
C LEU A 33 2.60 -1.16 2.19
N PRO A 34 1.26 -1.06 2.27
CA PRO A 34 0.50 -0.33 1.26
C PRO A 34 0.93 1.15 1.27
N ALA A 35 1.11 1.72 0.09
CA ALA A 35 1.40 3.14 -0.02
C ALA A 35 0.09 3.95 0.04
N SER A 36 0.20 5.17 0.55
CA SER A 36 -0.91 6.12 0.57
C SER A 36 -0.39 7.54 0.39
N PHE A 37 -1.26 8.42 -0.10
CA PHE A 37 -0.98 9.85 -0.16
C PHE A 37 -2.21 10.66 0.27
N ARG A 38 -1.95 11.92 0.61
CA ARG A 38 -2.95 12.91 0.96
C ARG A 38 -2.79 14.13 0.05
N ILE A 39 -3.91 14.63 -0.44
CA ILE A 39 -3.98 15.90 -1.16
C ILE A 39 -4.06 17.00 -0.11
N ASN A 40 -3.23 18.03 -0.26
CA ASN A 40 -3.30 19.19 0.62
C ASN A 40 -4.55 20.00 0.29
N ASP A 41 -5.55 19.93 1.16
CA ASP A 41 -6.85 20.59 0.99
C ASP A 41 -6.75 22.12 0.96
N SER A 42 -5.73 22.71 1.61
CA SER A 42 -5.53 24.16 1.60
C SER A 42 -4.88 24.69 0.31
N GLY A 43 -4.55 23.81 -0.64
CA GLY A 43 -3.90 24.19 -1.89
C GLY A 43 -4.91 24.69 -2.93
N GLN A 44 -4.55 25.74 -3.68
CA GLN A 44 -5.39 26.28 -4.76
C GLN A 44 -5.76 25.25 -5.85
N PHE A 45 -5.03 24.14 -5.93
CA PHE A 45 -5.24 23.08 -6.91
C PHE A 45 -5.86 21.80 -6.30
N ALA A 46 -6.25 21.79 -5.01
CA ALA A 46 -6.70 20.58 -4.32
C ALA A 46 -7.81 19.84 -5.08
N ALA A 47 -8.88 20.55 -5.44
CA ALA A 47 -10.00 20.00 -6.20
C ALA A 47 -9.59 19.51 -7.61
N GLY A 48 -8.65 20.22 -8.25
CA GLY A 48 -8.11 19.82 -9.55
C GLY A 48 -7.28 18.54 -9.48
N VAL A 49 -6.42 18.42 -8.47
CA VAL A 49 -5.62 17.22 -8.21
C VAL A 49 -6.52 16.03 -7.90
N GLN A 50 -7.54 16.23 -7.04
CA GLN A 50 -8.47 15.18 -6.69
C GLN A 50 -9.25 14.68 -7.91
N SER A 51 -9.92 15.59 -8.62
CA SER A 51 -10.73 15.22 -9.79
C SER A 51 -9.88 14.62 -10.91
N GLY A 52 -8.66 15.14 -11.13
CA GLY A 52 -7.70 14.59 -12.08
C GLY A 52 -7.28 13.16 -11.73
N PHE A 53 -7.01 12.90 -10.45
CA PHE A 53 -6.68 11.56 -9.96
C PHE A 53 -7.86 10.59 -10.13
N GLU A 54 -9.05 10.95 -9.64
CA GLU A 54 -10.25 10.10 -9.77
C GLU A 54 -10.56 9.79 -11.23
N LYS A 55 -10.46 10.79 -12.12
CA LYS A 55 -10.67 10.59 -13.56
C LYS A 55 -9.64 9.63 -14.15
N ARG A 56 -8.34 9.82 -13.85
CA ARG A 56 -7.25 8.99 -14.37
C ARG A 56 -7.43 7.51 -13.99
N PHE A 57 -7.88 7.24 -12.77
CA PHE A 57 -8.00 5.87 -12.26
C PHE A 57 -9.41 5.30 -12.32
N SER A 58 -10.40 6.06 -12.81
CA SER A 58 -11.82 5.65 -12.89
C SER A 58 -12.04 4.28 -13.54
N GLY A 59 -11.32 3.95 -14.60
CA GLY A 59 -11.43 2.64 -15.26
C GLY A 59 -10.95 1.49 -14.37
N LEU A 60 -9.84 1.68 -13.66
CA LEU A 60 -9.30 0.70 -12.72
C LEU A 60 -10.23 0.50 -11.52
N MET A 61 -10.80 1.59 -11.01
CA MET A 61 -11.81 1.58 -9.95
C MET A 61 -13.06 0.81 -10.36
N ALA A 62 -13.59 1.12 -11.55
CA ALA A 62 -14.84 0.54 -12.05
C ALA A 62 -14.71 -0.94 -12.38
N ALA A 63 -13.54 -1.36 -12.90
CA ALA A 63 -13.27 -2.77 -13.16
C ALA A 63 -13.17 -3.58 -11.86
N GLY A 64 -12.85 -2.95 -10.73
CA GLY A 64 -12.56 -3.63 -9.46
C GLY A 64 -11.40 -4.63 -9.56
N ALA A 65 -10.68 -4.62 -10.68
CA ALA A 65 -9.70 -5.61 -11.04
C ALA A 65 -8.32 -5.19 -10.56
N GLU A 66 -7.53 -6.18 -10.17
CA GLU A 66 -6.13 -5.94 -9.85
C GLU A 66 -5.36 -5.57 -11.13
N HIS A 67 -4.45 -4.62 -11.00
CA HIS A 67 -3.56 -4.19 -12.07
C HIS A 67 -2.21 -4.86 -11.90
N GLU A 68 -1.74 -5.56 -12.93
CA GLU A 68 -0.41 -6.16 -12.94
C GLU A 68 0.58 -5.22 -13.65
N TYR A 69 1.75 -5.03 -13.06
CA TYR A 69 2.88 -4.35 -13.70
C TYR A 69 4.20 -5.01 -13.35
N VAL A 70 5.24 -4.72 -14.12
CA VAL A 70 6.61 -5.13 -13.78
C VAL A 70 7.29 -3.99 -13.03
N ASP A 71 7.66 -4.23 -11.78
CA ASP A 71 8.44 -3.28 -11.01
C ASP A 71 9.85 -3.20 -11.60
N GLU A 72 10.23 -2.04 -12.14
CA GLU A 72 11.50 -1.87 -12.86
C GLU A 72 12.73 -2.08 -11.96
N ALA A 73 12.63 -1.77 -10.66
CA ALA A 73 13.74 -1.87 -9.73
C ALA A 73 14.04 -3.32 -9.33
N THR A 74 12.99 -4.14 -9.20
CA THR A 74 13.08 -5.54 -8.75
C THR A 74 12.93 -6.54 -9.90
N GLN A 75 12.50 -6.08 -11.08
CA GLN A 75 12.13 -6.91 -12.22
C GLN A 75 11.07 -7.98 -11.87
N THR A 76 10.22 -7.69 -10.89
CA THR A 76 9.16 -8.61 -10.43
C THR A 76 7.80 -8.16 -10.91
N ARG A 77 6.92 -9.13 -11.19
CA ARG A 77 5.50 -8.86 -11.46
C ARG A 77 4.81 -8.52 -10.14
N VAL A 78 4.19 -7.36 -10.10
CA VAL A 78 3.44 -6.86 -8.95
C VAL A 78 1.99 -6.69 -9.37
N VAL A 79 1.12 -7.36 -8.63
CA VAL A 79 -0.33 -7.25 -8.76
C VAL A 79 -0.80 -6.29 -7.67
N VAL A 80 -1.51 -5.22 -8.07
CA VAL A 80 -1.97 -4.20 -7.13
C VAL A 80 -3.48 -4.02 -7.20
N PRO A 81 -4.15 -3.87 -6.05
CA PRO A 81 -5.57 -3.56 -6.02
C PRO A 81 -5.81 -2.17 -6.62
N PRO A 82 -7.04 -1.88 -7.09
CA PRO A 82 -7.42 -0.54 -7.48
C PRO A 82 -7.19 0.44 -6.31
N PRO A 83 -6.86 1.72 -6.59
CA PRO A 83 -6.75 2.71 -5.55
C PRO A 83 -8.05 2.77 -4.74
N LYS A 84 -8.01 3.19 -3.48
CA LYS A 84 -9.23 3.36 -2.70
C LYS A 84 -9.13 4.56 -1.78
N PRO A 85 -10.24 5.30 -1.57
CA PRO A 85 -10.21 6.39 -0.61
C PRO A 85 -10.02 5.83 0.80
N LEU A 86 -9.29 6.54 1.65
CA LEU A 86 -9.22 6.24 3.07
C LEU A 86 -10.50 6.73 3.73
N GLU A 87 -11.39 5.81 4.12
CA GLU A 87 -12.74 6.14 4.61
C GLU A 87 -12.76 7.04 5.84
N TRP A 88 -11.73 6.93 6.70
CA TRP A 88 -11.57 7.77 7.88
C TRP A 88 -11.10 9.20 7.56
N TYR A 89 -10.59 9.45 6.34
CA TYR A 89 -10.10 10.76 5.93
C TYR A 89 -11.19 11.53 5.17
N PRO A 90 -11.56 12.75 5.61
CA PRO A 90 -12.70 13.48 5.05
C PRO A 90 -12.50 13.91 3.60
N GLY A 91 -13.62 14.09 2.89
CA GLY A 91 -13.65 14.70 1.57
C GLY A 91 -12.94 13.91 0.46
N ARG A 92 -12.63 12.61 0.68
CA ARG A 92 -11.88 11.77 -0.27
C ARG A 92 -10.54 12.39 -0.70
N MET A 93 -9.86 13.05 0.24
CA MET A 93 -8.57 13.70 0.01
C MET A 93 -7.37 12.84 0.37
N ALA A 94 -7.58 11.60 0.84
CA ALA A 94 -6.51 10.65 1.05
C ALA A 94 -6.86 9.31 0.42
N TRP A 95 -5.86 8.69 -0.19
CA TRP A 95 -6.02 7.50 -1.01
C TRP A 95 -4.93 6.49 -0.69
N GLN A 96 -5.33 5.23 -0.58
CA GLN A 96 -4.42 4.11 -0.63
C GLN A 96 -4.15 3.75 -2.10
N VAL A 97 -2.88 3.68 -2.46
CA VAL A 97 -2.38 3.31 -3.79
C VAL A 97 -1.18 2.42 -3.57
N ASN A 98 -1.24 1.17 -4.03
CA ASN A 98 -0.09 0.28 -3.97
C ASN A 98 0.80 0.40 -5.22
N LEU A 99 0.69 1.51 -5.95
CA LEU A 99 1.51 1.82 -7.13
C LEU A 99 2.88 2.33 -6.72
N SER A 100 3.89 2.07 -7.53
CA SER A 100 5.23 2.61 -7.33
C SER A 100 5.25 4.14 -7.50
N ARG A 101 6.24 4.81 -6.90
CA ARG A 101 6.43 6.26 -7.10
C ARG A 101 6.61 6.66 -8.56
N HIS A 102 7.17 5.78 -9.40
CA HIS A 102 7.31 6.02 -10.83
C HIS A 102 5.97 5.98 -11.55
N GLN A 103 5.05 5.10 -11.15
CA GLN A 103 3.71 5.00 -11.72
C GLN A 103 2.77 6.13 -11.30
N LEU A 104 3.08 6.79 -10.18
CA LEU A 104 2.35 7.96 -9.69
C LEU A 104 2.80 9.28 -10.34
N ARG A 105 3.97 9.31 -10.99
CA ARG A 105 4.50 10.50 -11.68
C ARG A 105 3.89 10.70 -13.05
#